data_AF-A0A1G4M8Z1-F1
#
_entry.id   AF-A0A1G4M8Z1-F1
#
_cell.length_a   1.000
_cell.length_b   1.000
_cell.length_c   1.000
_cell.angle_alpha   90.00
_cell.angle_beta   90.00
_cell.angle_gamma   90.00
#
_symmetry.space_group_name_H-M   'P 1'
#
loop_
_entity.id
_entity.type
_entity.pdbx_description
1 polymer ?
#
loop_
_entity_poly.entity_id
_entity_poly.type
_entity_poly.pdbx_seq_one_letter_code
_entity_poly.pdbx_strand_id
1 'polypeptide(L)'
;MYTPAELEGFVRQFQEEELSANADYSVLEHTRSHLHNKLLQRKYFLKQLQLLYAQLDKTRNYQEFVDTLIGNRELLREIFVLDRQEKLVSPTVEWSKYGVDVEAYLMEHGNRQLVNESGWVFKDM
;
A
#
# COMPACT_ATOMS: atom_id res chain seq x y z
N MET A 1 24.92 28.36 -0.71
CA MET A 1 24.70 28.56 -2.16
C MET A 1 25.73 27.71 -2.86
N TYR A 2 25.30 26.67 -3.57
CA TYR A 2 26.20 25.81 -4.36
C TYR A 2 26.55 26.51 -5.67
N THR A 3 27.81 26.39 -6.11
CA THR A 3 28.19 26.86 -7.45
C THR A 3 27.65 25.90 -8.52
N PRO A 4 27.38 26.35 -9.76
CA PRO A 4 26.82 25.51 -10.82
C PRO A 4 27.64 24.24 -11.10
N ALA A 5 28.96 24.32 -10.97
CA ALA A 5 29.87 23.19 -11.15
C ALA A 5 29.80 22.16 -10.01
N GLU A 6 29.56 22.60 -8.78
CA GLU A 6 29.35 21.69 -7.63
C GLU A 6 28.01 20.95 -7.73
N LEU A 7 26.98 21.62 -8.26
CA LEU A 7 25.68 21.02 -8.54
C LEU A 7 25.76 19.96 -9.64
N GLU A 8 26.47 20.21 -10.75
CA GLU A 8 26.68 19.20 -11.80
C GLU A 8 27.43 17.97 -11.29
N GLY A 9 28.46 18.18 -10.46
CA GLY A 9 29.20 17.08 -9.83
C GLY A 9 28.33 16.22 -8.91
N PHE A 10 27.47 16.86 -8.11
CA PHE A 10 26.51 16.18 -7.24
C PHE A 10 25.45 15.40 -8.03
N VAL A 11 24.86 16.01 -9.04
CA VAL A 11 23.83 15.36 -9.89
C VAL A 11 24.42 14.14 -10.59
N ARG A 12 25.66 14.24 -11.09
CA ARG A 12 26.32 13.11 -11.75
C ARG A 12 26.64 11.98 -10.78
N GLN A 13 27.11 12.29 -9.58
CA GLN A 13 27.32 11.29 -8.53
C GLN A 13 26.01 10.61 -8.12
N PHE A 14 24.94 11.38 -7.94
CA PHE A 14 23.61 10.85 -7.63
C PHE A 14 23.05 9.94 -8.74
N GLN A 15 23.30 10.28 -10.02
CA GLN A 15 22.88 9.46 -11.16
C GLN A 15 23.71 8.18 -11.35
N GLU A 16 24.97 8.20 -10.92
CA GLU A 16 25.89 7.05 -10.99
C GLU A 16 25.74 6.11 -9.77
N GLU A 17 25.13 6.59 -8.67
CA GLU A 17 24.91 5.82 -7.44
C GLU A 17 23.81 4.77 -7.63
N GLU A 18 24.04 3.55 -7.14
CA GLU A 18 23.05 2.48 -7.21
C GLU A 18 21.79 2.86 -6.41
N LEU A 19 20.61 2.67 -7.00
CA LEU A 19 19.31 2.94 -6.35
C LEU A 19 19.19 2.22 -4.99
N SER A 20 19.74 1.01 -4.87
CA SER A 20 19.78 0.24 -3.62
C SER A 20 20.65 0.85 -2.51
N ALA A 21 21.59 1.72 -2.86
CA ALA A 21 22.41 2.45 -1.88
C ALA A 21 21.68 3.68 -1.32
N ASN A 22 20.60 4.14 -1.98
CA ASN A 22 19.80 5.26 -1.52
C ASN A 22 18.84 4.82 -0.39
N ALA A 23 18.98 5.45 0.77
CA ALA A 23 18.16 5.18 1.95
C ALA A 23 16.66 5.42 1.70
N ASP A 24 16.33 6.49 0.96
CA ASP A 24 14.95 6.85 0.64
C ASP A 24 14.32 5.83 -0.32
N TYR A 25 15.10 5.34 -1.30
CA TYR A 25 14.67 4.24 -2.17
C TYR A 25 14.45 2.94 -1.39
N SER A 26 15.32 2.62 -0.43
CA SER A 26 15.17 1.43 0.44
C SER A 26 13.89 1.48 1.28
N VAL A 27 13.54 2.67 1.81
CA VAL A 27 12.27 2.89 2.55
C VAL A 27 11.06 2.72 1.64
N LEU A 28 11.13 3.24 0.42
CA LEU A 28 10.06 3.09 -0.57
C LEU A 28 9.89 1.64 -1.02
N GLU A 29 10.98 0.91 -1.25
CA GLU A 29 10.93 -0.50 -1.63
C GLU A 29 10.38 -1.39 -0.50
N HIS A 30 10.77 -1.11 0.74
CA HIS A 30 10.21 -1.78 1.91
C HIS A 30 8.70 -1.51 2.04
N THR A 31 8.29 -0.25 1.89
CA THR A 31 6.88 0.14 1.90
C THR A 31 6.11 -0.53 0.77
N ARG A 32 6.65 -0.55 -0.44
CA ARG A 32 6.05 -1.24 -1.59
C ARG A 32 5.81 -2.72 -1.30
N SER A 33 6.82 -3.40 -0.75
CA SER A 33 6.73 -4.81 -0.38
C SER A 33 5.71 -5.04 0.72
N HIS A 34 5.67 -4.17 1.73
CA HIS A 34 4.67 -4.20 2.80
C HIS A 34 3.24 -4.02 2.27
N LEU A 35 3.01 -3.03 1.40
CA LEU A 35 1.72 -2.79 0.76
C LEU A 35 1.31 -3.96 -0.15
N HIS A 36 2.26 -4.53 -0.89
CA HIS A 36 2.00 -5.71 -1.72
C HIS A 36 1.53 -6.91 -0.88
N ASN A 37 2.23 -7.19 0.22
CA ASN A 37 1.85 -8.27 1.15
C ASN A 37 0.46 -8.02 1.75
N LYS A 38 0.16 -6.78 2.15
CA LYS A 38 -1.18 -6.40 2.64
C LYS A 38 -2.26 -6.58 1.57
N LEU A 39 -1.97 -6.23 0.33
CA LEU A 39 -2.90 -6.41 -0.78
C LEU A 39 -3.18 -7.89 -1.04
N LEU A 40 -2.17 -8.75 -0.99
CA LEU A 40 -2.34 -10.20 -1.08
C LEU A 40 -3.20 -10.73 0.07
N GLN A 41 -2.95 -10.25 1.30
CA GLN A 41 -3.70 -10.62 2.48
C GLN A 41 -5.19 -10.21 2.36
N ARG A 42 -5.47 -8.98 1.92
CA ARG A 42 -6.84 -8.50 1.65
C ARG A 42 -7.54 -9.35 0.58
N LYS A 43 -6.84 -9.68 -0.52
CA LYS A 43 -7.38 -10.57 -1.58
C LYS A 43 -7.71 -11.96 -1.04
N TYR A 44 -6.86 -12.50 -0.17
CA TYR A 44 -7.12 -13.78 0.50
C TYR A 44 -8.39 -13.71 1.36
N PHE A 45 -8.51 -12.70 2.24
CA PHE A 45 -9.70 -12.56 3.08
C PHE A 45 -10.99 -12.37 2.28
N LEU A 46 -10.94 -11.61 1.19
CA LEU A 46 -12.10 -11.42 0.32
C LEU A 46 -12.58 -12.76 -0.27
N LYS A 47 -11.66 -13.63 -0.72
CA LYS A 47 -12.02 -14.98 -1.18
C LYS A 47 -12.61 -15.84 -0.07
N GLN A 48 -12.04 -15.78 1.13
CA GLN A 48 -12.55 -16.54 2.28
C GLN A 48 -13.93 -16.04 2.73
N LEU A 49 -14.19 -14.73 2.67
CA LEU A 49 -15.52 -14.15 2.91
C LEU A 49 -16.53 -14.63 1.86
N GLN A 50 -16.17 -14.63 0.58
CA GLN A 50 -17.03 -15.16 -0.47
C GLN A 50 -17.38 -16.64 -0.23
N LEU A 51 -16.40 -17.45 0.19
CA LEU A 51 -16.63 -18.84 0.56
C LEU A 51 -17.58 -18.94 1.77
N LEU A 52 -17.37 -18.14 2.80
CA LEU A 52 -18.24 -18.09 3.97
C LEU A 52 -19.67 -17.72 3.58
N TYR A 53 -19.87 -16.68 2.76
CA TYR A 53 -21.20 -16.31 2.28
C TYR A 53 -21.87 -17.47 1.52
N ALA A 54 -21.13 -18.17 0.67
CA ALA A 54 -21.64 -19.34 -0.05
C ALA A 54 -21.95 -20.53 0.88
N GLN A 55 -21.27 -20.66 2.03
CA GLN A 55 -21.59 -21.65 3.05
C GLN A 55 -22.84 -21.26 3.82
N LEU A 56 -22.96 -20.00 4.23
CA LEU A 56 -24.14 -19.47 4.94
C LEU A 56 -25.41 -19.59 4.09
N ASP A 57 -25.33 -19.32 2.78
CA ASP A 57 -26.44 -19.47 1.84
C ASP A 57 -26.99 -20.92 1.75
N LYS A 58 -26.14 -21.90 2.08
CA LYS A 58 -26.52 -23.33 2.08
C LYS A 58 -27.12 -23.80 3.40
N THR A 59 -27.06 -22.99 4.46
CA THR A 59 -27.57 -23.37 5.77
C THR A 59 -29.10 -23.41 5.75
N ARG A 60 -29.69 -24.46 6.34
CA ARG A 60 -31.14 -24.70 6.28
C ARG A 60 -31.86 -24.39 7.60
N ASN A 61 -31.10 -24.19 8.67
CA ASN A 61 -31.62 -23.90 9.99
C ASN A 61 -30.62 -23.05 10.80
N TYR A 62 -31.10 -22.48 11.90
CA TYR A 62 -30.32 -21.60 12.76
C TYR A 62 -29.10 -22.28 13.39
N GLN A 63 -29.16 -23.58 13.67
CA GLN A 63 -28.04 -24.30 14.27
C GLN A 63 -26.89 -24.45 13.27
N GLU A 64 -27.18 -24.87 12.03
CA GLU A 64 -26.18 -24.95 10.95
C GLU A 64 -25.56 -23.58 10.65
N PHE A 65 -26.35 -22.51 10.73
CA PHE A 65 -25.86 -21.14 10.59
C PHE A 65 -24.86 -20.79 11.70
N VAL A 66 -25.21 -21.04 12.96
CA VAL A 66 -24.32 -20.78 14.10
C VAL A 66 -23.06 -21.63 14.02
N ASP A 67 -23.18 -22.92 13.69
CA ASP A 67 -22.05 -23.84 13.55
C ASP A 67 -21.09 -23.39 12.44
N THR A 68 -21.64 -22.89 11.31
CA THR A 68 -20.85 -22.33 10.20
C THR A 68 -20.08 -21.07 10.61
N LEU A 69 -20.70 -20.19 11.40
CA LEU A 69 -20.03 -18.99 11.93
C LEU A 69 -18.95 -19.34 12.95
N ILE A 70 -19.21 -20.29 13.84
CA ILE A 70 -18.24 -20.77 14.84
C ILE A 70 -17.03 -21.39 14.13
N GLY A 71 -17.26 -22.21 13.09
CA GLY A 71 -16.19 -22.81 12.29
C GLY A 71 -15.29 -21.78 11.59
N ASN A 72 -15.81 -20.58 11.31
CA ASN A 72 -15.08 -19.49 10.66
C ASN A 72 -14.71 -18.33 11.61
N ARG A 73 -14.75 -18.56 12.94
CA ARG A 73 -14.53 -17.51 13.95
C ARG A 73 -13.19 -16.80 13.83
N GLU A 74 -12.10 -17.54 13.62
CA GLU A 74 -10.75 -16.94 13.52
C GLU A 74 -10.64 -16.05 12.27
N LEU A 75 -11.19 -16.50 11.14
CA LEU A 75 -11.27 -15.71 9.91
C LEU A 75 -12.02 -14.39 10.16
N LEU A 76 -13.20 -14.45 10.78
CA LEU A 76 -14.00 -13.26 11.10
C LEU A 76 -13.24 -12.32 12.04
N ARG A 77 -12.58 -12.87 13.06
CA ARG A 77 -11.77 -12.10 14.00
C ARG A 77 -10.64 -11.36 13.29
N GLU A 78 -9.89 -12.03 12.42
CA GLU A 78 -8.79 -11.43 11.67
C GLU A 78 -9.28 -10.30 10.76
N ILE A 79 -10.39 -10.51 10.06
CA ILE A 79 -11.01 -9.49 9.19
C ILE A 79 -11.39 -8.25 10.01
N PHE A 80 -12.12 -8.42 11.11
CA PHE A 80 -12.56 -7.29 11.94
C PHE A 80 -11.42 -6.58 12.68
N VAL A 81 -10.33 -7.29 13.00
CA VAL A 81 -9.13 -6.67 13.58
C VAL A 81 -8.39 -5.83 12.53
N LEU A 82 -8.28 -6.31 11.30
CA LEU A 82 -7.61 -5.59 10.22
C LEU A 82 -8.38 -4.33 9.78
N ASP A 83 -9.70 -4.38 9.82
CA ASP A 83 -10.57 -3.23 9.52
C ASP A 83 -10.39 -2.10 10.55
N ARG A 84 -10.04 -2.43 11.81
CA ARG A 84 -9.76 -1.44 12.86
C ARG A 84 -8.40 -0.75 12.73
N GLN A 85 -7.48 -1.24 11.91
CA GLN A 85 -6.12 -0.68 11.80
C GLN A 85 -5.97 0.40 10.72
N GLU A 86 -7.06 0.94 10.16
CA GLU A 86 -7.04 1.94 9.08
C GLU A 86 -6.61 3.37 9.48
N LYS A 87 -5.52 3.51 10.22
CA LYS A 87 -4.71 4.73 10.23
C LYS A 87 -3.26 4.38 9.94
N LEU A 88 -2.99 4.05 8.68
CA LEU A 88 -1.63 3.86 8.19
C LEU A 88 -0.96 5.22 8.07
N VAL A 89 0.11 5.42 8.84
CA VAL A 89 1.03 6.54 8.65
C VAL A 89 1.88 6.21 7.43
N SER A 90 1.66 6.92 6.33
CA SER A 90 2.47 6.77 5.11
C SER A 90 3.89 7.27 5.37
N PRO A 91 4.92 6.64 4.77
CA PRO A 91 6.24 7.24 4.75
C PRO A 91 6.16 8.59 4.05
N THR A 92 6.68 9.62 4.70
CA THR A 92 6.79 10.96 4.13
C THR A 92 8.14 11.05 3.43
N VAL A 93 8.12 11.24 2.13
CA VAL A 93 9.32 11.51 1.32
C VAL A 93 9.17 12.94 0.81
N GLU A 94 10.22 13.74 1.02
CA GLU A 94 10.33 15.09 0.50
C GLU A 94 10.82 15.01 -0.95
N TRP A 95 9.88 14.99 -1.89
CA TRP A 95 10.15 14.81 -3.33
C TRP A 95 10.73 16.09 -3.95
N SER A 96 10.40 17.25 -3.37
CA SER A 96 10.99 18.55 -3.69
C SER A 96 12.52 18.54 -3.63
N LYS A 97 13.13 17.77 -2.70
CA LYS A 97 14.60 17.55 -2.61
C LYS A 97 15.19 16.98 -3.90
N TYR A 98 14.41 16.22 -4.66
CA TYR A 98 14.81 15.60 -5.93
C TYR A 98 14.36 16.41 -7.15
N GLY A 99 13.72 17.57 -6.96
CA GLY A 99 13.18 18.39 -8.05
C GLY A 99 12.00 17.74 -8.76
N VAL A 100 11.32 16.78 -8.12
CA VAL A 100 10.17 16.07 -8.70
C VAL A 100 8.88 16.67 -8.14
N ASP A 101 8.08 17.26 -9.03
CA ASP A 101 6.68 17.56 -8.73
C ASP A 101 5.86 16.27 -8.88
N VAL A 102 5.48 15.70 -7.74
CA VAL A 102 4.75 14.42 -7.66
C VAL A 102 3.39 14.52 -8.32
N GLU A 103 2.68 15.63 -8.18
CA GLU A 103 1.36 15.80 -8.78
C GLU A 103 1.46 15.89 -10.30
N ALA A 104 2.42 16.65 -10.82
CA ALA A 104 2.69 16.73 -12.25
C ALA A 104 3.13 15.36 -12.82
N TYR A 105 4.05 14.68 -12.16
CA TYR A 105 4.55 13.36 -12.57
C TYR A 105 3.43 12.30 -12.59
N LEU A 106 2.57 12.29 -11.57
CA LEU A 106 1.42 11.36 -11.53
C LEU A 106 0.33 11.71 -12.54
N MET A 107 0.18 12.98 -12.91
CA MET A 107 -0.77 13.37 -13.95
C MET A 107 -0.27 13.01 -15.35
N GLU A 108 1.05 13.02 -15.57
CA GLU A 108 1.68 12.72 -16.85
C GLU A 108 1.95 11.21 -17.05
N HIS A 109 2.37 10.51 -16.00
CA HIS A 109 2.78 9.10 -16.04
C HIS A 109 1.97 8.18 -15.13
N GLY A 110 1.18 8.74 -14.21
CA GLY A 110 0.39 7.97 -13.27
C GLY A 110 -0.90 7.46 -13.88
N ASN A 111 -1.22 6.21 -13.57
CA ASN A 111 -2.54 5.66 -13.86
C ASN A 111 -3.54 6.31 -12.89
N ARG A 112 -4.39 7.24 -13.34
CA ARG A 112 -5.42 7.91 -12.50
C ARG A 112 -6.25 6.94 -11.66
N GLN A 113 -6.40 5.70 -12.13
CA GLN A 113 -7.01 4.61 -11.36
C GLN A 113 -6.26 4.31 -10.07
N LEU A 114 -4.92 4.29 -10.05
CA LEU A 114 -4.14 4.02 -8.84
C LEU A 114 -4.32 5.10 -7.77
N VAL A 115 -4.43 6.37 -8.16
CA VAL A 115 -4.70 7.47 -7.22
C VAL A 115 -6.09 7.31 -6.59
N ASN A 116 -7.10 7.00 -7.41
CA ASN A 116 -8.47 6.80 -6.94
C ASN A 116 -8.65 5.52 -6.11
N GLU A 117 -8.03 4.42 -6.52
CA GLU A 117 -8.12 3.10 -5.86
C GLU A 117 -7.33 3.07 -4.55
N SER A 118 -6.26 3.84 -4.47
CA SER A 118 -5.43 3.90 -3.27
C SER A 118 -6.01 4.86 -2.22
N GLY A 119 -6.83 5.84 -2.63
CA GLY A 119 -7.47 6.82 -1.72
C GLY A 119 -6.50 7.85 -1.15
N TRP A 120 -5.27 7.92 -1.66
CA TRP A 120 -4.22 8.80 -1.14
C TRP A 120 -4.04 10.05 -2.01
N VAL A 121 -3.93 11.19 -1.34
CA VAL A 121 -3.35 12.41 -1.92
C VAL A 121 -1.86 12.36 -1.58
N PHE A 122 -1.01 12.12 -2.58
CA PHE A 122 0.46 12.16 -2.40
C PHE A 122 0.87 13.62 -2.19
N LYS A 123 0.74 14.10 -0.95
CA LYS A 123 1.21 15.45 -0.58
C LYS A 123 2.71 15.39 -0.36
N ASP A 124 3.43 16.17 -1.16
CA ASP A 124 4.78 16.61 -0.83
C ASP A 124 4.66 17.56 0.39
N MET A 125 5.54 17.41 1.38
CA MET A 125 5.70 18.41 2.45
C MET A 125 7.01 19.14 2.25
#